data_AF-A0A420UTF4-F1
#
_entry.id   AF-A0A420UTF4-F1
#
_cell.length_a   1.000
_cell.length_b   1.000
_cell.length_c   1.000
_cell.angle_alpha   90.00
_cell.angle_beta   90.00
_cell.angle_gamma   90.00
#
_symmetry.space_group_name_H-M   'P 1'
#
loop_
_entity.id
_entity.type
_entity.pdbx_description
1 polymer ?
#
loop_
_entity_poly.entity_id
_entity_poly.type
_entity_poly.pdbx_seq_one_letter_code
_entity_poly.pdbx_strand_id
1 'polypeptide(L)'
;GDDAVLRKALDVGGEYAYRIRGEKHAWSPDVVADLQHAVRTMVEAPETAQERYNSFAQRVNSGENGYLAIRNLFDIKPLGAAVPLDEVEPAVDLVKRFVTGAMSFGSISREAHTTLAQAMNRIGGKSNTGEGGEEPDRYKPLPDGSRN
;
A
#
# COMPACT_ATOMS: atom_id res chain seq x y z
N GLY A 1 -12.56 24.40 16.02
CA GLY A 1 -13.32 24.19 17.28
C GLY A 1 -12.99 25.31 18.24
N ASP A 2 -14.01 25.82 18.94
CA ASP A 2 -14.05 27.06 19.76
C ASP A 2 -13.17 27.00 21.03
N ASP A 3 -11.90 26.65 20.83
CA ASP A 3 -10.87 26.67 21.84
C ASP A 3 -10.50 28.13 22.12
N ALA A 4 -10.76 28.58 23.35
CA ALA A 4 -10.56 29.97 23.75
C ALA A 4 -9.12 30.45 23.53
N VAL A 5 -8.14 29.53 23.55
CA VAL A 5 -6.72 29.84 23.31
C VAL A 5 -6.44 30.11 21.82
N LEU A 6 -7.21 29.50 20.91
CA LEU A 6 -6.98 29.56 19.46
C LEU A 6 -7.89 30.57 18.74
N ARG A 7 -8.73 31.30 19.47
CA ARG A 7 -9.76 32.19 18.89
C ARG A 7 -9.21 33.31 17.97
N LYS A 8 -7.94 33.68 18.13
CA LYS A 8 -7.25 34.68 17.28
C LYS A 8 -6.23 34.07 16.30
N ALA A 9 -6.06 32.75 16.33
CA ALA A 9 -5.13 32.04 15.46
C ALA A 9 -5.82 31.66 14.14
N LEU A 10 -5.02 31.51 13.08
CA LEU A 10 -5.47 30.87 11.85
C LEU A 10 -5.79 29.39 12.12
N ASP A 11 -6.64 28.81 11.29
CA ASP A 11 -6.91 27.38 11.39
C ASP A 11 -5.64 26.55 11.17
N VAL A 12 -5.60 25.38 11.77
CA VAL A 12 -4.47 24.47 11.72
C VAL A 12 -4.24 23.95 10.29
N GLY A 13 -5.25 24.02 9.41
CA GLY A 13 -5.20 23.49 8.05
C GLY A 13 -4.90 21.98 8.03
N GLY A 14 -4.41 21.49 6.90
CA GLY A 14 -4.07 20.07 6.75
C GLY A 14 -4.11 19.59 5.32
N GLU A 15 -4.22 20.49 4.35
CA GLU A 15 -4.40 20.19 2.93
C GLU A 15 -3.15 19.50 2.35
N TYR A 16 -1.96 19.93 2.78
CA TYR A 16 -0.69 19.41 2.28
C TYR A 16 -0.13 18.24 3.11
N ALA A 17 -0.50 18.15 4.38
CA ALA A 17 0.05 17.14 5.29
C ALA A 17 -0.97 16.81 6.38
N TYR A 18 -1.01 15.54 6.76
CA TYR A 18 -1.89 15.06 7.84
C TYR A 18 -1.66 15.85 9.12
N ARG A 19 -2.75 16.28 9.75
CA ARG A 19 -2.80 16.85 11.10
C ARG A 19 -3.99 16.27 11.83
N ILE A 20 -3.86 16.03 13.14
CA ILE A 20 -4.91 15.40 13.97
C ILE A 20 -6.25 16.16 13.88
N ARG A 21 -6.20 17.49 13.74
CA ARG A 21 -7.37 18.37 13.62
C ARG A 21 -7.54 18.98 12.22
N GLY A 22 -6.82 18.45 11.23
CA GLY A 22 -6.82 18.97 9.86
C GLY A 22 -7.76 18.20 8.93
N GLU A 23 -7.56 18.40 7.64
CA GLU A 23 -8.25 17.65 6.58
C GLU A 23 -8.08 16.13 6.73
N LYS A 24 -9.03 15.37 6.16
CA LYS A 24 -8.93 13.91 6.10
C LYS A 24 -7.95 13.49 5.00
N HIS A 25 -7.11 12.49 5.29
CA HIS A 25 -6.11 11.95 4.36
C HIS A 25 -6.33 10.46 4.13
N ALA A 26 -6.06 9.99 2.92
CA ALA A 26 -6.11 8.57 2.60
C ALA A 26 -5.04 7.78 3.37
N TRP A 27 -3.89 8.41 3.64
CA TRP A 27 -2.82 7.89 4.47
C TRP A 27 -2.81 8.60 5.83
N SER A 28 -3.52 8.03 6.80
CA SER A 28 -3.45 8.45 8.20
C SER A 28 -2.51 7.53 9.01
N PRO A 29 -2.06 7.95 10.21
CA PRO A 29 -1.19 7.12 11.06
C PRO A 29 -1.79 5.74 11.36
N ASP A 30 -3.09 5.66 11.61
CA ASP A 30 -3.77 4.39 11.91
C ASP A 30 -3.80 3.45 10.69
N VAL A 31 -4.08 4.00 9.50
CA VAL A 31 -4.07 3.23 8.24
C VAL A 31 -2.66 2.66 7.98
N VAL A 32 -1.63 3.48 8.17
CA VAL A 32 -0.24 3.05 7.99
C VAL A 32 0.16 2.01 9.03
N ALA A 33 -0.22 2.20 10.30
CA ALA A 33 0.09 1.27 11.38
C ALA A 33 -0.58 -0.10 11.16
N ASP A 34 -1.86 -0.13 10.80
CA ASP A 34 -2.59 -1.37 10.52
C ASP A 34 -1.93 -2.15 9.38
N LEU A 35 -1.60 -1.47 8.27
CA LEU A 35 -0.92 -2.12 7.14
C LEU A 35 0.48 -2.63 7.51
N GLN A 36 1.28 -1.83 8.21
CA GLN A 36 2.63 -2.22 8.63
C GLN A 36 2.60 -3.42 9.58
N HIS A 37 1.67 -3.46 10.53
CA HIS A 37 1.51 -4.60 11.42
C HIS A 37 1.07 -5.84 10.66
N ALA A 38 0.09 -5.72 9.76
CA ALA A 38 -0.39 -6.83 8.95
C ALA A 38 0.74 -7.51 8.18
N VAL A 39 1.59 -6.75 7.49
CA VAL A 39 2.69 -7.35 6.71
C VAL A 39 3.84 -7.88 7.57
N ARG A 40 4.12 -7.27 8.72
CA ARG A 40 5.26 -7.66 9.56
C ARG A 40 5.01 -8.88 10.43
N THR A 41 3.77 -9.15 10.82
CA THR A 41 3.43 -10.28 11.71
C THR A 41 2.82 -11.47 10.98
N MET A 42 2.75 -11.44 9.65
CA MET A 42 2.08 -12.47 8.86
C MET A 42 2.63 -13.88 9.10
N VAL A 43 3.94 -14.00 9.34
CA VAL A 43 4.59 -15.30 9.54
C VAL A 43 4.37 -15.81 10.96
N GLU A 44 4.52 -14.94 11.97
CA GLU A 44 4.44 -15.33 13.37
C GLU A 44 3.00 -15.43 13.91
N ALA A 45 2.09 -14.60 13.38
CA ALA A 45 0.71 -14.47 13.86
C ALA A 45 -0.24 -14.16 12.68
N PRO A 46 -0.55 -15.16 11.82
CA PRO A 46 -1.32 -14.95 10.60
C PRO A 46 -2.76 -14.48 10.84
N GLU A 47 -3.43 -14.95 11.90
CA GLU A 47 -4.79 -14.51 12.24
C GLU A 47 -4.80 -13.03 12.62
N THR A 48 -3.91 -12.60 13.53
CA THR A 48 -3.73 -11.20 13.90
C THR A 48 -3.34 -10.33 12.70
N ALA A 49 -2.48 -10.84 11.82
CA ALA A 49 -2.10 -10.13 10.60
C ALA A 49 -3.31 -9.92 9.67
N GLN A 50 -4.15 -10.93 9.51
CA GLN A 50 -5.36 -10.84 8.70
C GLN A 50 -6.38 -9.87 9.32
N GLU A 51 -6.57 -9.86 10.64
CA GLU A 51 -7.41 -8.88 11.33
C GLU A 51 -6.92 -7.44 11.10
N ARG A 52 -5.61 -7.22 11.19
CA ARG A 52 -4.99 -5.92 10.89
C ARG A 52 -5.18 -5.51 9.44
N TYR A 53 -5.02 -6.44 8.49
CA TYR A 53 -5.29 -6.17 7.09
C TYR A 53 -6.77 -5.84 6.83
N ASN A 54 -7.69 -6.55 7.49
CA ASN A 54 -9.13 -6.28 7.38
C ASN A 54 -9.47 -4.89 7.93
N SER A 55 -8.89 -4.49 9.07
CA SER A 55 -9.02 -3.14 9.62
C SER A 55 -8.50 -2.09 8.65
N PHE A 56 -7.31 -2.29 8.08
CA PHE A 56 -6.74 -1.44 7.03
C PHE A 56 -7.71 -1.32 5.83
N ALA A 57 -8.17 -2.46 5.29
CA ALA A 57 -9.05 -2.52 4.12
C ALA A 57 -10.39 -1.82 4.36
N GLN A 58 -10.98 -2.00 5.55
CA GLN A 58 -12.21 -1.31 5.95
C GLN A 58 -11.98 0.20 6.01
N ARG A 59 -10.90 0.67 6.64
CA ARG A 59 -10.59 2.10 6.76
C ARG A 59 -10.37 2.79 5.42
N VAL A 60 -9.77 2.12 4.44
CA VAL A 60 -9.47 2.72 3.11
C VAL A 60 -10.62 2.59 2.10
N ASN A 61 -11.50 1.60 2.28
CA ASN A 61 -12.61 1.37 1.35
C ASN A 61 -13.96 1.90 1.86
N SER A 62 -14.14 2.02 3.18
CA SER A 62 -15.37 2.59 3.76
C SER A 62 -15.35 4.12 3.74
N GLY A 63 -16.54 4.71 3.82
CA GLY A 63 -16.72 6.16 3.96
C GLY A 63 -16.37 6.71 5.35
N GLU A 64 -15.95 5.87 6.31
CA GLU A 64 -15.63 6.31 7.68
C GLU A 64 -14.53 7.39 7.70
N ASN A 65 -13.52 7.23 6.84
CA ASN A 65 -12.46 8.22 6.64
C ASN A 65 -12.80 9.27 5.56
N GLY A 66 -14.07 9.36 5.15
CA GLY A 66 -14.54 10.23 4.09
C GLY A 66 -14.44 9.59 2.70
N TYR A 67 -15.24 10.11 1.77
CA TYR A 67 -15.17 9.73 0.36
C TYR A 67 -14.02 10.49 -0.32
N LEU A 68 -12.79 9.97 -0.15
CA LEU A 68 -11.56 10.66 -0.58
C LEU A 68 -11.20 10.41 -2.05
N ALA A 69 -11.84 9.44 -2.71
CA ALA A 69 -11.64 9.15 -4.13
C ALA A 69 -12.97 8.94 -4.85
N ILE A 70 -12.98 9.25 -6.15
CA ILE A 70 -14.15 9.06 -7.03
C ILE A 70 -14.66 7.61 -6.98
N ARG A 71 -13.76 6.62 -6.87
CA ARG A 71 -14.12 5.20 -6.76
C ARG A 71 -15.02 4.88 -5.57
N ASN A 72 -15.00 5.69 -4.51
CA ASN A 72 -15.84 5.45 -3.34
C ASN A 72 -17.31 5.88 -3.55
N LEU A 73 -17.64 6.52 -4.68
CA LEU A 73 -19.02 6.85 -5.07
C LEU A 73 -19.70 5.71 -5.83
N PHE A 74 -18.97 4.64 -6.15
CA PHE A 74 -19.48 3.51 -6.90
C PHE A 74 -19.61 2.28 -6.00
N ASP A 75 -20.57 1.43 -6.35
CA ASP A 75 -20.71 0.09 -5.78
C ASP A 75 -20.64 -0.95 -6.89
N ILE A 76 -20.20 -2.17 -6.55
CA ILE A 76 -20.09 -3.28 -7.49
C ILE A 76 -21.46 -3.93 -7.59
N LYS A 77 -22.14 -3.77 -8.73
CA LYS A 77 -23.37 -4.50 -9.03
C LYS A 77 -23.03 -5.96 -9.37
N PRO A 78 -23.43 -6.97 -8.57
CA PRO A 78 -23.16 -8.36 -8.88
C PRO A 78 -23.86 -8.78 -10.18
N LEU A 79 -23.18 -9.60 -10.99
CA LEU A 79 -23.74 -10.13 -12.24
C LEU A 79 -24.56 -11.42 -12.02
N GLY A 80 -24.38 -12.11 -10.90
CA GLY A 80 -25.02 -13.38 -10.59
C GLY A 80 -24.74 -13.84 -9.15
N ALA A 81 -24.99 -15.12 -8.88
CA ALA A 81 -24.67 -15.74 -7.60
C ALA A 81 -23.16 -15.77 -7.35
N ALA A 82 -22.77 -15.76 -6.07
CA ALA A 82 -21.37 -15.94 -5.68
C ALA A 82 -20.87 -17.33 -6.11
N VAL A 83 -19.61 -17.38 -6.55
CA VAL A 83 -18.93 -18.63 -6.91
C VAL A 83 -18.04 -19.10 -5.75
N PRO A 84 -17.79 -20.42 -5.63
CA PRO A 84 -16.75 -20.95 -4.75
C PRO A 84 -15.37 -20.31 -5.00
N LEU A 85 -14.57 -20.13 -3.94
CA LEU A 85 -13.27 -19.45 -4.04
C LEU A 85 -12.24 -20.24 -4.87
N ASP A 86 -12.37 -21.56 -4.93
CA ASP A 86 -11.55 -22.45 -5.76
C ASP A 86 -11.84 -22.35 -7.26
N GLU A 87 -12.98 -21.75 -7.65
CA GLU A 87 -13.25 -21.36 -9.05
C GLU A 87 -12.62 -20.02 -9.44
N VAL A 88 -12.13 -19.24 -8.46
CA VAL A 88 -11.46 -17.96 -8.70
C VAL A 88 -10.00 -18.21 -9.08
N GLU A 89 -9.47 -17.37 -9.97
CA GLU A 89 -8.05 -17.39 -10.33
C GLU A 89 -7.15 -17.35 -9.09
N PRO A 90 -6.15 -18.27 -8.97
CA PRO A 90 -5.27 -18.32 -7.81
C PRO A 90 -4.51 -17.01 -7.58
N ALA A 91 -4.26 -16.68 -6.31
CA ALA A 91 -3.51 -15.47 -5.94
C ALA A 91 -2.12 -15.41 -6.62
N VAL A 92 -1.45 -16.55 -6.78
CA VAL A 92 -0.14 -16.67 -7.46
C VAL A 92 -0.17 -16.26 -8.93
N ASP A 93 -1.33 -16.31 -9.59
CA ASP A 93 -1.51 -15.84 -10.96
C ASP A 93 -1.96 -14.38 -11.01
N LEU A 94 -2.83 -13.98 -10.07
CA LEU A 94 -3.27 -12.59 -9.92
C LEU A 94 -2.11 -11.61 -9.70
N VAL A 95 -1.17 -11.96 -8.82
CA VAL A 95 -0.03 -11.07 -8.45
C VAL A 95 0.91 -10.78 -9.62
N LYS A 96 0.91 -11.60 -10.68
CA LYS A 96 1.70 -11.36 -11.90
C LYS A 96 1.24 -10.11 -12.65
N ARG A 97 0.02 -9.65 -12.40
CA ARG A 97 -0.53 -8.40 -12.94
C ARG A 97 -0.06 -7.16 -12.17
N PHE A 98 0.55 -7.33 -10.99
CA PHE A 98 0.99 -6.22 -10.18
C PHE A 98 2.34 -5.69 -10.63
N VAL A 99 2.46 -4.36 -10.58
CA VAL A 99 3.68 -3.63 -10.91
C VAL A 99 3.94 -2.63 -9.81
N THR A 100 5.15 -2.58 -9.27
CA THR A 100 5.52 -1.48 -8.36
C THR A 100 5.76 -0.21 -9.17
N GLY A 101 5.29 0.93 -8.66
CA GLY A 101 5.48 2.23 -9.33
C GLY A 101 6.95 2.56 -9.59
N ALA A 102 7.18 3.41 -10.58
CA ALA A 102 8.49 3.94 -10.95
C ALA A 102 8.98 4.92 -9.88
N MET A 103 9.85 4.46 -8.98
CA MET A 103 10.49 5.30 -7.95
C MET A 103 11.99 5.34 -8.25
N SER A 104 12.53 6.52 -8.51
CA SER A 104 13.91 6.67 -8.99
C SER A 104 14.93 6.33 -7.92
N PHE A 105 16.01 5.68 -8.35
CA PHE A 105 17.25 5.68 -7.58
C PHE A 105 17.68 7.12 -7.29
N GLY A 106 17.86 7.46 -6.00
CA GLY A 106 18.11 8.83 -5.54
C GLY A 106 16.88 9.51 -4.91
N SER A 107 15.65 9.13 -5.29
CA SER A 107 14.44 9.49 -4.54
C SER A 107 14.19 8.54 -3.36
N ILE A 108 14.58 7.28 -3.54
CA ILE A 108 14.57 6.24 -2.51
C ILE A 108 15.96 5.64 -2.37
N SER A 109 16.21 5.03 -1.22
CA SER A 109 17.50 4.37 -0.95
C SER A 109 17.68 3.13 -1.84
N ARG A 110 18.94 2.73 -2.01
CA ARG A 110 19.32 1.52 -2.74
C ARG A 110 18.64 0.27 -2.18
N GLU A 111 18.61 0.18 -0.85
CA GLU A 111 18.03 -0.93 -0.11
C GLU A 111 16.52 -1.03 -0.40
N ALA A 112 15.81 0.10 -0.39
CA ALA A 112 14.39 0.13 -0.71
C ALA A 112 14.11 -0.28 -2.16
N HIS A 113 14.87 0.27 -3.11
CA HIS A 113 14.74 -0.03 -4.54
C HIS A 113 15.00 -1.51 -4.84
N THR A 114 16.09 -2.05 -4.28
CA THR A 114 16.47 -3.46 -4.41
C THR A 114 15.44 -4.39 -3.77
N THR A 115 14.90 -4.02 -2.60
CA THR A 115 13.87 -4.80 -1.90
C THR A 115 12.62 -4.97 -2.76
N LEU A 116 12.17 -3.89 -3.41
CA LEU A 116 11.01 -3.94 -4.30
C LEU A 116 11.24 -4.86 -5.49
N ALA A 117 12.41 -4.74 -6.14
CA ALA A 117 12.74 -5.59 -7.28
C ALA A 117 12.78 -7.07 -6.91
N GLN A 118 13.47 -7.41 -5.83
CA GLN A 118 13.54 -8.80 -5.34
C GLN A 118 12.16 -9.33 -4.97
N ALA A 119 11.31 -8.53 -4.31
CA ALA A 119 9.95 -8.92 -3.96
C ALA A 119 9.12 -9.23 -5.21
N MET A 120 9.15 -8.34 -6.22
CA MET A 120 8.38 -8.51 -7.45
C MET A 120 8.86 -9.69 -8.29
N ASN A 121 10.18 -9.89 -8.40
CA ASN A 121 10.76 -11.03 -9.10
C ASN A 121 10.37 -12.37 -8.45
N ARG A 122 10.33 -12.42 -7.10
CA ARG A 122 9.90 -13.63 -6.36
C ARG A 122 8.45 -14.01 -6.62
N ILE A 123 7.55 -13.03 -6.77
CA ILE A 123 6.11 -13.29 -7.00
C ILE A 123 5.74 -13.30 -8.50
N GLY A 124 6.71 -13.14 -9.41
CA GLY A 124 6.47 -13.08 -10.85
C GLY A 124 5.75 -11.82 -11.32
N GLY A 125 5.72 -10.77 -10.50
CA GLY A 125 5.26 -9.44 -10.90
C GLY A 125 6.39 -8.64 -11.56
N LYS A 126 6.21 -7.32 -11.69
CA LYS A 126 7.21 -6.44 -12.32
C LYS A 126 7.59 -5.29 -11.40
N SER A 127 8.88 -4.97 -11.32
CA SER A 127 9.35 -3.70 -10.75
C SER A 127 9.71 -2.71 -11.85
N ASN A 128 9.85 -1.43 -11.49
CA ASN A 128 10.22 -0.37 -12.42
C ASN A 128 11.41 0.41 -11.85
N THR A 129 12.44 0.62 -12.67
CA THR A 129 13.70 1.26 -12.28
C THR A 129 13.52 2.72 -11.87
N GLY A 130 12.48 3.38 -12.37
CA GLY A 130 12.36 4.84 -12.32
C GLY A 130 13.35 5.54 -13.24
N GLU A 131 13.41 6.86 -13.10
CA GLU A 131 14.22 7.74 -13.97
C GLU A 131 15.72 7.73 -13.63
N GLY A 132 16.09 7.21 -12.45
CA GLY A 132 17.46 7.25 -11.91
C GLY A 132 18.42 6.20 -12.48
N GLY A 133 17.97 5.39 -13.44
CA GLY A 133 18.71 4.23 -13.93
C GLY A 133 18.68 3.06 -12.95
N GLU A 134 19.52 2.06 -13.22
CA GLU A 134 19.65 0.83 -12.45
C GLU A 134 21.11 0.38 -12.40
N GLU A 135 21.54 -0.17 -11.26
CA GLU A 135 22.93 -0.54 -11.07
C GLU A 135 23.32 -1.78 -11.91
N PRO A 136 24.48 -1.76 -12.61
CA PRO A 136 24.85 -2.85 -13.53
C PRO A 136 25.08 -4.21 -12.88
N ASP A 137 25.38 -4.26 -11.59
CA ASP A 137 25.52 -5.50 -10.83
C ASP A 137 24.19 -6.27 -10.76
N ARG A 138 23.05 -5.56 -10.86
CA ARG A 138 21.73 -6.17 -10.81
C ARG A 138 21.37 -6.99 -12.03
N TYR A 139 22.09 -6.82 -13.14
CA TYR A 139 21.90 -7.66 -14.33
C TYR A 139 22.55 -9.04 -14.20
N LYS A 140 23.31 -9.28 -13.13
CA LYS A 140 23.96 -10.56 -12.87
C LYS A 140 23.09 -11.44 -11.96
N PRO A 141 23.22 -12.78 -12.05
CA PRO A 141 22.63 -13.68 -11.06
C PRO A 141 23.08 -13.35 -9.63
N LEU A 142 22.26 -13.74 -8.64
CA LEU A 142 22.62 -13.66 -7.23
C LEU A 142 23.79 -14.60 -6.91
N PRO A 143 24.48 -14.45 -5.76
CA PRO A 143 25.63 -15.28 -5.39
C PRO A 143 25.34 -16.80 -5.35
N ASP A 144 24.08 -17.19 -5.15
CA ASP A 144 23.63 -18.59 -5.17
C ASP A 144 23.32 -19.11 -6.59
N GLY A 145 23.52 -18.29 -7.63
CA GLY A 145 23.25 -18.60 -9.03
C GLY A 145 21.79 -18.43 -9.44
N SER A 146 20.90 -18.03 -8.53
CA SER A 146 19.51 -17.74 -8.85
C SER A 146 19.38 -16.44 -9.66
N ARG A 147 18.27 -16.30 -10.40
CA ARG A 147 17.98 -15.06 -11.13
C ARG A 147 17.74 -13.95 -10.12
N ASN A 148 18.41 -12.82 -10.32
CA ASN A 148 18.10 -11.59 -9.59
C ASN A 148 16.74 -11.05 -10.00
#